data_AF-A0A1Q7X9L2-F1
#
_entry.id   AF-A0A1Q7X9L2-F1
#
_cell.length_a   1.000
_cell.length_b   1.000
_cell.length_c   1.000
_cell.angle_alpha   90.00
_cell.angle_beta   90.00
_cell.angle_gamma   90.00
#
_symmetry.space_group_name_H-M   'P 1'
#
loop_
_entity.id
_entity.type
_entity.pdbx_description
1 polymer ?
#
loop_
_entity_poly.entity_id
_entity_poly.type
_entity_poly.pdbx_seq_one_letter_code
_entity_poly.pdbx_strand_id
1 'polypeptide(L)'
;MGALLLGAALTLPACAGTRVASVGPLPNDEPLVTLVVSEDRHVVRSECPDILWLGVPAGCHIPRRLEAPDGRQIVAVKIVRYTDSLPSAMAFEIEAHELCHAVAALQNLPDPCHTGNAGFLQTSHGAQLRFR
;
A
#
# COMPACT_ATOMS: atom_id res chain seq x y z
N MET A 1 20.85 -3.63 55.91
CA MET A 1 21.28 -2.89 54.70
C MET A 1 20.63 -3.58 53.50
N GLY A 2 19.47 -3.08 53.06
CA GLY A 2 18.70 -3.66 51.95
C GLY A 2 19.05 -2.94 50.64
N ALA A 3 19.45 -3.70 49.63
CA ALA A 3 19.70 -3.21 48.29
C ALA A 3 18.38 -3.08 47.52
N LEU A 4 18.02 -1.86 47.09
CA LEU A 4 17.00 -1.65 46.05
C LEU A 4 17.69 -1.68 44.69
N LEU A 5 17.46 -2.74 43.91
CA LEU A 5 17.73 -2.77 42.48
C LEU A 5 16.54 -2.12 41.76
N LEU A 6 16.70 -0.87 41.31
CA LEU A 6 15.76 -0.27 40.36
C LEU A 6 15.98 -0.92 38.98
N GLY A 7 15.06 -1.81 38.59
CA GLY A 7 14.98 -2.30 37.22
C GLY A 7 14.46 -1.19 36.31
N ALA A 8 15.36 -0.56 35.55
CA ALA A 8 14.97 0.34 34.46
C ALA A 8 14.42 -0.50 33.31
N ALA A 9 13.09 -0.56 33.18
CA ALA A 9 12.44 -1.08 31.99
C ALA A 9 12.70 -0.11 30.84
N LEU A 10 13.67 -0.44 29.98
CA LEU A 10 13.90 0.24 28.72
C LEU A 10 12.74 -0.09 27.77
N THR A 11 11.74 0.78 27.73
CA THR A 11 10.73 0.76 26.66
C THR A 11 11.42 1.19 25.37
N LEU A 12 11.86 0.23 24.56
CA LEU A 12 12.31 0.50 23.20
C LEU A 12 11.17 1.19 22.44
N PRO A 13 11.41 2.31 21.73
CA PRO A 13 10.38 2.88 20.87
C PRO A 13 10.00 1.83 19.83
N ALA A 14 8.70 1.55 19.70
CA ALA A 14 8.21 0.70 18.63
C ALA A 14 8.66 1.32 17.29
N CYS A 15 9.41 0.58 16.48
CA CYS A 15 9.80 1.04 15.15
C CYS A 15 8.53 1.23 14.33
N ALA A 16 8.31 2.43 13.80
CA ALA A 16 7.16 2.71 12.93
C ALA A 16 7.17 1.76 11.73
N GLY A 17 6.03 1.10 11.49
CA GLY A 17 5.87 0.15 10.40
C GLY A 17 5.43 0.82 9.10
N THR A 18 5.74 0.17 7.97
CA THR A 18 5.22 0.53 6.64
C THR A 18 4.87 -0.74 5.87
N ARG A 19 3.72 -0.71 5.17
CA ARG A 19 3.33 -1.74 4.20
C ARG A 19 3.22 -1.13 2.82
N VAL A 20 3.73 -1.85 1.82
CA VAL A 20 3.69 -1.45 0.41
C VAL A 20 3.18 -2.61 -0.42
N ALA A 21 2.28 -2.34 -1.35
CA ALA A 21 1.78 -3.29 -2.35
C ALA A 21 1.77 -2.63 -3.72
N SER A 22 2.03 -3.44 -4.74
CA SER A 22 1.91 -3.08 -6.15
C SER A 22 1.05 -4.14 -6.83
N VAL A 23 -0.06 -3.75 -7.44
CA VAL A 23 -1.09 -4.66 -7.98
C VAL A 23 -1.49 -4.21 -9.39
N GLY A 24 -1.89 -5.18 -10.20
CA GLY A 24 -2.37 -4.94 -11.57
C GLY A 24 -1.24 -4.63 -12.53
N PRO A 25 -0.32 -5.58 -12.81
CA PRO A 25 0.74 -5.35 -13.78
C PRO A 25 0.16 -4.95 -15.14
N LEU A 26 0.74 -3.90 -15.71
CA LEU A 26 0.43 -3.37 -17.04
C LEU A 26 1.41 -3.92 -18.08
N PRO A 27 1.14 -3.77 -19.39
CA PRO A 27 2.00 -4.32 -20.44
C PRO A 27 3.47 -3.83 -20.45
N ASN A 28 3.77 -2.75 -19.73
CA ASN A 28 5.11 -2.19 -19.55
C ASN A 28 5.74 -2.56 -18.17
N ASP A 29 5.24 -3.61 -17.51
CA ASP A 29 5.64 -4.07 -16.18
C ASP A 29 5.41 -3.07 -15.03
N GLU A 30 4.69 -1.98 -15.29
CA GLU A 30 4.31 -1.04 -14.25
C GLU A 30 3.02 -1.46 -13.56
N PRO A 31 2.85 -1.20 -12.25
CA PRO A 31 1.60 -1.49 -11.56
C PRO A 31 0.52 -0.46 -11.88
N LEU A 32 -0.72 -0.92 -12.02
CA LEU A 32 -1.89 -0.05 -12.09
C LEU A 32 -2.12 0.67 -10.75
N VAL A 33 -1.90 -0.03 -9.63
CA VAL A 33 -2.05 0.52 -8.28
C VAL A 33 -0.80 0.26 -7.44
N THR A 34 -0.30 1.29 -6.79
CA THR A 34 0.64 1.18 -5.68
C THR A 34 -0.02 1.73 -4.41
N LEU A 35 -0.06 0.93 -3.34
CA LEU A 35 -0.57 1.33 -2.04
C LEU A 35 0.57 1.37 -1.02
N VAL A 36 0.71 2.51 -0.33
CA VAL A 36 1.64 2.72 0.78
C VAL A 36 0.84 3.10 2.02
N VAL A 37 0.95 2.30 3.07
CA VAL A 37 0.33 2.57 4.38
C VAL A 37 1.44 2.60 5.42
N SER A 38 1.59 3.74 6.11
CA SER A 38 2.71 3.94 7.03
C SER A 38 2.27 4.55 8.36
N GLU A 39 2.88 4.08 9.44
CA GLU A 39 2.85 4.72 10.76
C GLU A 39 3.88 5.86 10.87
N ASP A 40 4.74 6.02 9.87
CA ASP A 40 5.75 7.07 9.81
C ASP A 40 5.33 8.22 8.89
N ARG A 41 5.14 9.40 9.48
CA ARG A 41 4.79 10.62 8.75
C ARG A 41 5.92 11.12 7.85
N HIS A 42 7.17 10.76 8.12
CA HIS A 42 8.29 11.06 7.24
C HIS A 42 8.19 10.26 5.94
N VAL A 43 7.81 8.98 6.01
CA VAL A 43 7.52 8.17 4.82
C VAL A 43 6.37 8.80 4.04
N VAL A 44 5.25 9.14 4.69
CA VAL A 44 4.11 9.78 4.01
C VAL A 44 4.52 11.08 3.31
N ARG A 45 5.33 11.92 3.96
CA ARG A 45 5.80 13.18 3.36
C ARG A 45 6.74 12.93 2.17
N SER A 46 7.66 11.97 2.29
CA SER A 46 8.59 11.61 1.22
C SER A 46 7.86 11.06 0.00
N GLU A 47 6.86 10.22 0.23
CA GLU A 47 6.09 9.56 -0.83
C GLU A 47 5.06 10.50 -1.49
N CYS A 48 4.81 11.67 -0.90
CA CYS A 48 3.88 12.72 -1.34
C CYS A 48 4.60 14.08 -1.57
N PRO A 49 5.49 14.18 -2.57
CA PRO A 49 6.42 15.30 -2.73
C PRO A 49 5.76 16.64 -3.05
N ASP A 50 4.60 16.65 -3.73
CA ASP A 50 3.98 17.86 -4.29
C ASP A 50 2.83 18.43 -3.44
N ILE A 51 2.70 18.00 -2.18
CA ILE A 51 1.66 18.50 -1.27
C ILE A 51 2.22 19.54 -0.31
N LEU A 52 1.67 20.75 -0.39
CA LEU A 52 1.85 21.78 0.63
C LEU A 52 1.03 21.43 1.88
N TRP A 53 1.71 20.95 2.90
CA TRP A 53 1.07 20.56 4.17
C TRP A 53 0.86 21.79 5.06
N LEU A 54 -0.40 22.20 5.24
CA LEU A 54 -0.80 23.18 6.25
C LEU A 54 -1.09 22.55 7.62
N GLY A 55 -0.78 21.25 7.79
CA GLY A 55 -1.07 20.47 8.98
C GLY A 55 -0.33 19.13 8.98
N VAL A 56 -0.88 18.16 9.71
CA VAL A 56 -0.24 16.85 9.88
C VAL A 56 -0.42 16.00 8.60
N PRO A 57 0.65 15.45 7.98
CA PRO A 57 0.52 14.65 6.76
C PRO A 57 -0.39 13.44 6.96
N ALA A 58 -1.46 13.37 6.18
CA ALA A 58 -2.46 12.30 6.24
C ALA A 58 -2.36 11.32 5.07
N GLY A 59 -1.84 11.76 3.93
CA GLY A 59 -1.73 10.94 2.73
C GLY A 59 -1.95 11.70 1.44
N CYS A 60 -1.71 11.03 0.31
CA CYS A 60 -1.90 11.57 -1.03
C CYS A 60 -2.42 10.51 -2.00
N HIS A 61 -3.00 11.00 -3.08
CA HIS A 61 -3.35 10.22 -4.25
C HIS A 61 -2.65 10.85 -5.46
N ILE A 62 -1.72 10.10 -6.06
CA ILE A 62 -0.87 10.57 -7.15
C ILE A 62 -1.24 9.79 -8.41
N PRO A 63 -2.01 10.39 -9.34
CA PRO A 63 -2.28 9.79 -10.63
C PRO A 63 -1.06 9.94 -11.55
N ARG A 64 -0.75 8.90 -12.32
CA ARG A 64 0.30 8.89 -13.33
C ARG A 64 -0.28 8.39 -14.66
N ARG A 65 -0.18 9.21 -15.69
CA ARG A 65 -0.63 8.86 -17.04
C ARG A 65 0.44 8.02 -17.74
N LEU A 66 0.00 6.93 -18.33
CA LEU A 66 0.79 5.92 -19.03
C LEU A 66 0.18 5.69 -20.40
N GLU A 67 1.02 5.32 -21.34
CA GLU A 67 0.58 4.89 -22.66
C GLU A 67 0.80 3.38 -22.78
N ALA A 68 -0.28 2.65 -23.05
CA ALA A 68 -0.22 1.23 -23.32
C ALA A 68 0.35 0.98 -24.73
N PRO A 69 0.86 -0.24 -25.03
CA PRO A 69 1.41 -0.57 -26.35
C PRO A 69 0.44 -0.38 -27.52
N ASP A 70 -0.88 -0.39 -27.24
CA ASP A 70 -1.95 -0.15 -28.21
C ASP A 70 -2.28 1.34 -28.40
N GLY A 71 -1.54 2.26 -27.75
CA GLY A 71 -1.75 3.71 -27.78
C GLY A 71 -2.83 4.22 -26.82
N ARG A 72 -3.48 3.34 -26.05
CA ARG A 72 -4.47 3.74 -25.05
C ARG A 72 -3.82 4.43 -23.86
N GLN A 73 -4.43 5.51 -23.39
CA GLN A 73 -4.02 6.18 -22.16
C GLN A 73 -4.56 5.42 -20.94
N ILE A 74 -3.67 5.07 -20.01
CA ILE A 74 -3.98 4.44 -18.72
C ILE A 74 -3.55 5.40 -17.61
N VAL A 75 -4.36 5.52 -16.57
CA VAL A 75 -4.03 6.22 -15.34
C VAL A 75 -3.70 5.18 -14.28
N ALA A 76 -2.41 5.02 -14.00
CA ALA A 76 -1.96 4.32 -12.81
C ALA A 76 -2.06 5.25 -11.60
N VAL A 77 -2.21 4.67 -10.42
CA VAL A 77 -2.44 5.41 -9.19
C VAL A 77 -1.50 4.94 -8.10
N LYS A 78 -0.84 5.89 -7.44
CA LYS A 78 -0.19 5.66 -6.16
C LYS A 78 -1.01 6.30 -5.05
N ILE A 79 -1.42 5.49 -4.07
CA ILE A 79 -2.13 5.93 -2.87
C ILE A 79 -1.18 5.79 -1.69
N VAL A 80 -0.99 6.87 -0.96
CA VAL A 80 -0.18 6.91 0.26
C VAL A 80 -1.09 7.37 1.38
N ARG A 81 -1.10 6.68 2.52
CA ARG A 81 -1.80 7.15 3.70
C ARG A 81 -1.05 6.88 4.98
N TYR A 82 -1.21 7.81 5.91
CA TYR A 82 -0.83 7.64 7.30
C TYR A 82 -1.85 6.74 8.02
N THR A 83 -1.38 5.96 9.00
CA THR A 83 -2.23 5.28 9.98
C THR A 83 -1.58 5.30 11.36
N ASP A 84 -2.38 5.32 12.42
CA ASP A 84 -1.87 5.15 13.80
C ASP A 84 -1.57 3.68 14.12
N SER A 85 -2.10 2.75 13.33
CA SER A 85 -1.86 1.31 13.45
C SER A 85 -1.93 0.63 12.09
N LEU A 86 -0.92 -0.17 11.75
CA LEU A 86 -0.93 -0.91 10.50
C LEU A 86 -2.09 -1.92 10.43
N PRO A 87 -2.77 -2.02 9.27
CA PRO A 87 -3.67 -3.14 9.03
C PRO A 87 -2.91 -4.48 9.12
N SER A 88 -3.67 -5.56 9.38
CA SER A 88 -3.12 -6.91 9.22
C SER A 88 -2.62 -7.11 7.79
N ALA A 89 -1.65 -8.00 7.59
CA ALA A 89 -1.11 -8.28 6.25
C ALA A 89 -2.23 -8.66 5.26
N MET A 90 -3.16 -9.51 5.70
CA MET A 90 -4.31 -9.91 4.89
C MET A 90 -5.21 -8.72 4.54
N ALA A 91 -5.59 -7.88 5.52
CA ALA A 91 -6.47 -6.74 5.24
C ALA A 91 -5.81 -5.74 4.27
N PHE A 92 -4.50 -5.55 4.40
CA PHE A 92 -3.71 -4.72 3.48
C PHE A 92 -3.69 -5.27 2.05
N GLU A 93 -3.47 -6.57 1.90
CA GLU A 93 -3.47 -7.23 0.59
C GLU A 93 -4.85 -7.18 -0.09
N ILE A 94 -5.93 -7.40 0.68
CA ILE A 94 -7.31 -7.27 0.20
C ILE A 94 -7.56 -5.85 -0.30
N GLU A 95 -7.21 -4.83 0.49
CA GLU A 95 -7.41 -3.45 0.10
C GLU A 95 -6.66 -3.11 -1.21
N ALA A 96 -5.39 -3.51 -1.32
CA ALA A 96 -4.62 -3.27 -2.53
C ALA A 96 -5.24 -3.97 -3.76
N HIS A 97 -5.79 -5.17 -3.57
CA HIS A 97 -6.47 -5.94 -4.61
C HIS A 97 -7.78 -5.27 -5.07
N GLU A 98 -8.65 -4.90 -4.14
CA GLU A 98 -9.92 -4.25 -4.47
C GLU A 98 -9.73 -2.83 -5.02
N LEU A 99 -8.69 -2.12 -4.59
CA LEU A 99 -8.30 -0.85 -5.21
C LEU A 99 -7.89 -1.03 -6.67
N CYS A 100 -7.20 -2.11 -7.00
CA CYS A 100 -6.89 -2.43 -8.39
C CYS A 100 -8.16 -2.63 -9.22
N HIS A 101 -9.15 -3.39 -8.73
CA HIS A 101 -10.43 -3.58 -9.41
C HIS A 101 -11.18 -2.27 -9.62
N ALA A 102 -11.22 -1.43 -8.59
CA ALA A 102 -11.85 -0.11 -8.69
C ALA A 102 -11.19 0.77 -9.76
N VAL A 103 -9.85 0.86 -9.78
CA VAL A 103 -9.10 1.67 -10.75
C VAL A 103 -9.20 1.10 -12.16
N ALA A 104 -9.21 -0.23 -12.32
CA ALA A 104 -9.39 -0.90 -13.61
C ALA A 104 -10.80 -0.67 -14.18
N ALA A 105 -11.83 -0.81 -13.35
CA ALA A 105 -13.23 -0.64 -13.73
C ALA A 105 -13.53 0.80 -14.18
N LEU A 106 -12.99 1.81 -13.48
CA LEU A 106 -13.13 3.23 -13.84
C LEU A 106 -12.58 3.57 -15.22
N GLN A 107 -11.70 2.73 -15.76
CA GLN A 107 -10.99 2.95 -17.02
C GLN A 107 -11.33 1.88 -18.08
N ASN A 108 -12.28 0.99 -17.77
CA ASN A 108 -12.66 -0.15 -18.62
C ASN A 108 -11.44 -0.98 -19.08
N LEU A 109 -10.51 -1.24 -18.16
CA LEU A 109 -9.36 -2.09 -18.42
C LEU A 109 -9.77 -3.57 -18.31
N PRO A 110 -9.18 -4.48 -19.11
CA PRO A 110 -9.26 -5.90 -18.80
C PRO A 110 -8.64 -6.14 -17.43
N ASP A 111 -9.16 -7.09 -16.67
CA ASP A 111 -8.80 -7.40 -15.28
C ASP A 111 -7.29 -7.68 -15.11
N PRO A 112 -6.49 -6.67 -14.69
CA PRO A 112 -5.07 -6.87 -14.51
C PRO A 112 -4.77 -7.42 -13.10
N CYS A 113 -5.75 -7.38 -12.19
CA CYS A 113 -5.60 -7.63 -10.76
C CYS A 113 -5.43 -9.12 -10.44
N HIS A 114 -5.82 -9.99 -11.37
CA HIS A 114 -5.62 -11.43 -11.31
C HIS A 114 -4.42 -11.93 -12.14
N THR A 115 -3.68 -11.04 -12.80
CA THR A 115 -2.51 -11.43 -13.61
C THR A 115 -1.37 -11.93 -12.71
N GLY A 116 -0.78 -13.08 -13.04
CA GLY A 116 0.39 -13.65 -12.36
C GLY A 116 0.08 -14.62 -11.22
N ASN A 117 -0.87 -14.30 -10.34
CA ASN A 117 -1.25 -15.16 -9.21
C ASN A 117 -2.73 -15.62 -9.23
N ALA A 118 -3.47 -15.37 -10.31
CA ALA A 118 -4.89 -15.75 -10.47
C ALA A 118 -5.83 -15.26 -9.36
N GLY A 119 -5.47 -14.16 -8.67
CA GLY A 119 -6.27 -13.59 -7.58
C GLY A 119 -6.13 -14.31 -6.24
N PHE A 120 -5.08 -15.08 -6.05
CA PHE A 120 -4.84 -15.75 -4.77
C PHE A 120 -4.03 -14.86 -3.80
N LEU A 121 -4.54 -14.72 -2.58
CA LEU A 121 -3.78 -14.27 -1.41
C LEU A 121 -3.41 -15.47 -0.55
N GLN A 122 -2.15 -15.52 -0.10
CA GLN A 122 -1.65 -16.60 0.75
C GLN A 122 -1.30 -16.06 2.13
N THR A 123 -1.92 -16.65 3.15
CA THR A 123 -1.65 -16.28 4.54
C THR A 123 -0.33 -16.88 5.01
N SER A 124 0.24 -16.30 6.08
CA SER A 124 1.44 -16.82 6.75
C SER A 124 1.29 -18.25 7.30
N HIS A 125 0.05 -18.74 7.44
CA HIS A 125 -0.26 -20.10 7.91
C HIS A 125 -0.69 -21.04 6.76
N GLY A 126 -0.52 -20.63 5.50
CA GLY A 126 -0.76 -21.47 4.33
C GLY A 126 -2.21 -21.51 3.83
N ALA A 127 -3.16 -20.84 4.50
CA ALA A 127 -4.51 -20.67 3.97
C ALA A 127 -4.47 -19.77 2.72
N GLN A 128 -5.27 -20.12 1.70
CA GLN A 128 -5.41 -19.36 0.45
C GLN A 128 -6.82 -18.79 0.32
N LEU A 129 -6.91 -17.51 -0.01
CA LEU A 129 -8.15 -16.82 -0.36
C LEU A 129 -8.08 -16.47 -1.84
N ARG A 130 -9.15 -16.73 -2.60
CA ARG A 130 -9.24 -16.36 -4.01
C ARG A 130 -10.26 -15.25 -4.21
N PHE A 131 -9.81 -14.15 -4.77
CA PHE A 131 -10.64 -13.04 -5.24
C PHE A 131 -11.08 -13.32 -6.68
N ARG A 132 -12.30 -12.92 -7.03
CA ARG A 132 -12.94 -13.17 -8.32
C ARG A 132 -13.60 -11.92 -8.84
#